data_AF-A0AAW9KHY2-F1
#
_entry.id   AF-A0AAW9KHY2-F1
#
_cell.length_a   1.000
_cell.length_b   1.000
_cell.length_c   1.000
_cell.angle_alpha   90.00
_cell.angle_beta   90.00
_cell.angle_gamma   90.00
#
_symmetry.space_group_name_H-M   'P 1'
#
loop_
_entity.id
_entity.type
_entity.pdbx_description
1 polymer ?
#
loop_
_entity_poly.entity_id
_entity_poly.type
_entity_poly.pdbx_seq_one_letter_code
_entity_poly.pdbx_strand_id
1 'polypeptide(L)'
;SHTHLRGEDHGHSHDDSHGHSHDHSHGGKVGIKENIRLIIGAIIYIVAIISKENSMISIILFALSYVLIGGEVVLTAIKNIFRGEVFDENFLMTVATLGAFFVGDFKEGVAVMLFYEIGEVFQSYAVNRSRKSITSLMNIRAEYANILVDGKEEKVKPETVNIDDIIVIKPGERVPLDGVVLDGTSFVDTSALTGESVPREVSVGEDILAGFINTNGVLKVKVSKNFKESTVSRILELVENASNKKAPTEKFITKFARVYTPIVVFSALALAIIPPLVIKDASFSDWIYRALIFLVVSCPCALVVSIPLGLFAGIGGASKKGILVKGGNYLEALKDVNTVVFDKTGTLTKGVFKVT
;
A
#
# COMPACT_ATOMS: atom_id res chain seq x y z
N SER A 1 -46.01 -8.26 51.03
CA SER A 1 -46.34 -8.61 49.63
C SER A 1 -46.59 -7.32 48.87
N HIS A 2 -45.52 -6.67 48.39
CA HIS A 2 -45.57 -5.31 47.89
C HIS A 2 -44.85 -5.15 46.56
N THR A 3 -45.64 -4.65 45.60
CA THR A 3 -45.31 -3.62 44.60
C THR A 3 -44.28 -3.90 43.50
N HIS A 4 -44.82 -3.96 42.28
CA HIS A 4 -44.16 -3.71 41.00
C HIS A 4 -43.44 -2.35 40.96
N LEU A 5 -42.18 -2.35 40.52
CA LEU A 5 -41.57 -1.24 39.77
C LEU A 5 -40.56 -1.79 38.75
N ARG A 6 -40.90 -1.57 37.47
CA ARG A 6 -40.06 -0.97 36.42
C ARG A 6 -38.66 -1.57 36.21
N GLY A 7 -38.54 -2.47 35.23
CA GLY A 7 -37.29 -2.77 34.52
C GLY A 7 -37.39 -2.21 33.10
N GLU A 8 -36.57 -1.21 32.79
CA GLU A 8 -36.41 -0.66 31.45
C GLU A 8 -35.62 -1.65 30.58
N ASP A 9 -36.28 -2.22 29.57
CA ASP A 9 -35.65 -2.99 28.50
C ASP A 9 -34.93 -2.01 27.56
N HIS A 10 -33.61 -1.86 27.76
CA HIS A 10 -32.75 -1.25 26.77
C HIS A 10 -32.44 -2.27 25.66
N GLY A 11 -33.31 -2.29 24.65
CA GLY A 11 -33.02 -2.95 23.37
C GLY A 11 -31.87 -2.25 22.66
N HIS A 12 -30.64 -2.70 22.88
CA HIS A 12 -29.50 -2.36 22.03
C HIS A 12 -29.63 -3.13 20.71
N SER A 13 -30.16 -2.47 19.69
CA SER A 13 -29.98 -2.87 18.30
C SER A 13 -28.51 -2.69 17.93
N HIS A 14 -27.75 -3.78 17.93
CA HIS A 14 -26.46 -3.84 17.27
C HIS A 14 -26.70 -3.74 15.75
N ASP A 15 -26.51 -2.54 15.23
CA ASP A 15 -26.36 -2.31 13.80
C ASP A 15 -24.94 -2.78 13.43
N ASP A 16 -24.82 -4.03 13.00
CA ASP A 16 -23.59 -4.62 12.48
C ASP A 16 -23.27 -3.98 11.12
N SER A 17 -22.87 -2.71 11.14
CA SER A 17 -22.26 -2.05 10.00
C SER A 17 -20.84 -2.57 9.83
N HIS A 18 -20.72 -3.75 9.22
CA HIS A 18 -19.46 -4.29 8.73
C HIS A 18 -18.93 -3.40 7.61
N GLY A 19 -18.26 -2.31 8.00
CA GLY A 19 -17.45 -1.48 7.12
C GLY A 19 -16.21 -2.25 6.68
N HIS A 20 -16.38 -3.15 5.70
CA HIS A 20 -15.27 -3.76 4.98
C HIS A 20 -14.62 -2.70 4.09
N SER A 21 -13.70 -1.91 4.68
CA SER A 21 -12.78 -1.08 3.90
C SER A 21 -11.78 -2.00 3.20
N HIS A 22 -12.11 -2.41 1.98
CA HIS A 22 -11.21 -3.17 1.14
C HIS A 22 -10.10 -2.26 0.63
N ASP A 23 -8.92 -2.46 1.18
CA ASP A 23 -7.69 -1.81 0.73
C ASP A 23 -7.23 -2.50 -0.56
N HIS A 24 -7.40 -1.83 -1.70
CA HIS A 24 -6.80 -2.25 -2.96
C HIS A 24 -5.31 -1.97 -2.90
N SER A 25 -4.60 -2.86 -2.21
CA SER A 25 -3.15 -3.01 -2.28
C SER A 25 -2.77 -3.47 -3.69
N HIS A 26 -2.64 -2.54 -4.63
CA HIS A 26 -1.88 -2.76 -5.87
C HIS A 26 -0.37 -2.67 -5.56
N GLY A 27 0.11 -3.56 -4.69
CA GLY A 27 1.52 -3.85 -4.50
C GLY A 27 2.06 -4.77 -5.60
N GLY A 28 1.81 -4.41 -6.88
CA GLY A 28 2.30 -5.15 -8.04
C GLY A 28 3.79 -4.87 -8.28
N LYS A 29 4.52 -5.84 -8.84
CA LYS A 29 5.99 -5.81 -8.90
C LYS A 29 6.57 -4.82 -9.92
N VAL A 30 5.87 -3.87 -10.52
CA VAL A 30 6.38 -2.89 -11.52
C VAL A 30 7.53 -3.44 -12.38
N GLY A 31 7.27 -4.54 -13.08
CA GLY A 31 8.16 -5.09 -14.11
C GLY A 31 7.61 -4.83 -15.51
N ILE A 32 8.48 -4.77 -16.52
CA ILE A 32 8.10 -4.72 -17.94
C ILE A 32 7.12 -5.87 -18.30
N LYS A 33 7.21 -7.00 -17.58
CA LYS A 33 6.30 -8.15 -17.74
C LYS A 33 4.86 -7.89 -17.27
N GLU A 34 4.65 -7.06 -16.25
CA GLU A 34 3.29 -6.71 -15.78
C GLU A 34 2.62 -5.70 -16.71
N ASN A 35 3.39 -4.78 -17.30
CA ASN A 35 2.86 -3.73 -18.19
C ASN A 35 2.85 -4.12 -19.68
N ILE A 36 3.03 -5.40 -20.01
CA ILE A 36 3.13 -5.85 -21.40
C ILE A 36 1.83 -5.60 -22.17
N ARG A 37 0.68 -5.68 -21.48
CA ARG A 37 -0.64 -5.40 -22.06
C ARG A 37 -0.76 -3.94 -22.51
N LEU A 38 -0.30 -3.01 -21.68
CA LEU A 38 -0.25 -1.58 -22.01
C LEU A 38 0.62 -1.32 -23.25
N ILE A 39 1.81 -1.92 -23.31
CA ILE A 39 2.74 -1.74 -24.43
C ILE A 39 2.13 -2.28 -25.72
N ILE A 40 1.57 -3.48 -25.69
CA ILE A 40 0.91 -4.09 -26.86
C ILE A 40 -0.31 -3.25 -27.27
N GLY A 41 -1.14 -2.82 -26.32
CA GLY A 41 -2.29 -1.97 -26.57
C GLY A 41 -1.91 -0.62 -27.19
N ALA A 42 -0.83 0.01 -26.73
CA ALA A 42 -0.31 1.25 -27.27
C ALA A 42 0.23 1.09 -28.70
N ILE A 43 0.92 -0.02 -28.99
CA ILE A 43 1.37 -0.35 -30.35
C ILE A 43 0.16 -0.50 -31.29
N ILE A 44 -0.86 -1.24 -30.86
CA ILE A 44 -2.10 -1.43 -31.64
C ILE A 44 -2.81 -0.09 -31.87
N TYR A 45 -2.84 0.79 -30.86
CA TYR A 45 -3.40 2.14 -30.97
C TYR A 45 -2.65 2.96 -32.04
N ILE A 46 -1.32 2.96 -32.02
CA ILE A 46 -0.50 3.67 -33.02
C ILE A 46 -0.77 3.11 -34.43
N VAL A 47 -0.84 1.78 -34.58
CA VAL A 47 -1.19 1.14 -35.87
C VAL A 47 -2.61 1.52 -36.32
N ALA A 48 -3.56 1.65 -35.39
CA ALA A 48 -4.92 2.08 -35.68
C ALA A 48 -4.99 3.52 -36.20
N ILE A 49 -4.19 4.44 -35.64
CA ILE A 49 -4.09 5.84 -36.09
C ILE A 49 -3.48 5.95 -37.49
N ILE A 50 -2.45 5.14 -37.77
CA ILE A 50 -1.76 5.17 -39.07
C ILE A 50 -2.62 4.53 -40.17
N SER A 51 -3.51 3.61 -39.78
CA SER A 51 -4.48 3.01 -40.69
C SER A 51 -5.50 4.06 -41.15
N LYS A 52 -5.98 3.92 -42.39
CA LYS A 52 -6.94 4.86 -42.99
C LYS A 52 -8.21 4.97 -42.12
N GLU A 53 -8.59 6.20 -41.78
CA GLU A 53 -9.81 6.52 -41.01
C GLU A 53 -11.04 5.85 -41.66
N ASN A 54 -11.93 5.29 -40.83
CA ASN A 54 -13.19 4.63 -41.23
C ASN A 54 -13.11 3.27 -41.94
N SER A 55 -11.94 2.60 -41.97
CA SER A 55 -11.92 1.17 -42.33
C SER A 55 -12.47 0.32 -41.17
N MET A 56 -13.23 -0.74 -41.47
CA MET A 56 -13.66 -1.74 -40.48
C MET A 56 -12.47 -2.30 -39.68
N ILE A 57 -11.29 -2.37 -40.32
CA ILE A 57 -10.03 -2.77 -39.68
C ILE A 57 -9.61 -1.77 -38.59
N SER A 58 -9.76 -0.45 -38.83
CA SER A 58 -9.40 0.57 -37.83
C SER A 58 -10.27 0.48 -36.57
N ILE A 59 -11.58 0.24 -36.73
CA ILE A 59 -12.52 0.10 -35.61
C ILE A 59 -12.17 -1.13 -34.78
N ILE A 60 -11.86 -2.26 -35.43
CA ILE A 60 -11.42 -3.48 -34.75
C ILE A 60 -10.11 -3.24 -33.98
N LEU A 61 -9.16 -2.53 -34.57
CA LEU A 61 -7.88 -2.20 -33.91
C LEU A 61 -8.10 -1.27 -32.71
N PHE A 62 -8.94 -0.24 -32.82
CA PHE A 62 -9.27 0.64 -31.68
C PHE A 62 -9.98 -0.13 -30.56
N ALA A 63 -10.95 -0.99 -30.89
CA ALA A 63 -11.63 -1.82 -29.90
C ALA A 63 -10.66 -2.79 -29.21
N LEU A 64 -9.76 -3.43 -29.96
CA LEU A 64 -8.76 -4.34 -29.39
C LEU A 64 -7.77 -3.59 -28.48
N SER A 65 -7.33 -2.41 -28.90
CA SER A 65 -6.47 -1.55 -28.08
C SER A 65 -7.18 -1.11 -26.80
N TYR A 66 -8.45 -0.68 -26.90
CA TYR A 66 -9.27 -0.31 -25.75
C TYR A 66 -9.39 -1.43 -24.72
N VAL A 67 -9.67 -2.66 -25.16
CA VAL A 67 -9.79 -3.82 -24.28
C VAL A 67 -8.46 -4.16 -23.59
N LEU A 68 -7.35 -4.05 -24.31
CA LEU A 68 -6.02 -4.34 -23.76
C LEU A 68 -5.54 -3.30 -22.73
N ILE A 69 -5.90 -2.03 -22.95
CA ILE A 69 -5.50 -0.90 -22.09
C ILE A 69 -6.51 -0.74 -20.95
N GLY A 70 -7.77 -0.48 -21.26
CA GLY A 70 -8.82 -0.12 -20.30
C GLY A 70 -9.63 -1.30 -19.76
N GLY A 71 -9.38 -2.54 -20.19
CA GLY A 71 -10.17 -3.69 -19.78
C GLY A 71 -10.21 -3.91 -18.25
N GLU A 72 -9.09 -3.69 -17.55
CA GLU A 72 -9.07 -3.80 -16.09
C GLU A 72 -9.84 -2.67 -15.40
N VAL A 73 -9.79 -1.45 -15.95
CA VAL A 73 -10.56 -0.29 -15.47
C VAL A 73 -12.06 -0.56 -15.59
N VAL A 74 -12.51 -1.04 -16.76
CA VAL A 74 -13.93 -1.37 -17.00
C VAL A 74 -14.40 -2.49 -16.08
N LEU A 75 -13.61 -3.55 -15.92
CA LEU A 75 -13.93 -4.65 -15.00
C LEU A 75 -14.01 -4.17 -13.55
N THR A 76 -13.12 -3.25 -13.15
CA THR A 76 -13.11 -2.67 -11.81
C THR A 76 -14.32 -1.79 -11.58
N ALA A 77 -14.68 -0.94 -12.54
CA ALA A 77 -15.90 -0.14 -12.51
C ALA A 77 -17.15 -1.03 -12.33
N ILE A 78 -17.27 -2.11 -13.11
CA ILE A 78 -18.38 -3.06 -13.01
C ILE A 78 -18.43 -3.70 -11.61
N LYS A 79 -17.29 -4.17 -11.08
CA LYS A 79 -17.21 -4.75 -9.73
C LYS A 79 -17.60 -3.74 -8.65
N ASN A 80 -17.18 -2.48 -8.79
CA ASN A 80 -17.45 -1.43 -7.80
C ASN A 80 -18.93 -1.04 -7.80
N ILE A 81 -19.58 -1.00 -8.97
CA ILE A 81 -21.04 -0.85 -9.09
C ILE A 81 -21.77 -1.96 -8.31
N PHE A 82 -21.38 -3.22 -8.51
CA PHE A 82 -22.01 -4.35 -7.80
C PHE A 82 -21.77 -4.33 -6.28
N ARG A 83 -20.73 -3.63 -5.82
CA ARG A 83 -20.39 -3.45 -4.41
C ARG A 83 -21.03 -2.21 -3.78
N GLY A 84 -21.81 -1.43 -4.55
CA GLY A 84 -22.46 -0.20 -4.07
C GLY A 84 -21.63 1.07 -4.21
N GLU A 85 -20.45 1.01 -4.82
CA GLU A 85 -19.56 2.15 -5.09
C GLU A 85 -19.70 2.60 -6.56
N VAL A 86 -20.88 3.14 -6.89
CA VAL A 86 -21.29 3.52 -8.26
C VAL A 86 -20.66 4.81 -8.81
N PHE A 87 -19.93 5.58 -7.99
CA PHE A 87 -19.45 6.92 -8.32
C PHE A 87 -17.94 7.08 -8.08
N ASP A 88 -17.16 6.13 -8.59
CA ASP A 88 -15.71 6.18 -8.54
C ASP A 88 -15.09 6.71 -9.86
N GLU A 89 -13.77 6.87 -9.87
CA GLU A 89 -13.02 7.32 -11.05
C GLU A 89 -13.07 6.31 -12.20
N ASN A 90 -13.09 5.01 -11.89
CA ASN A 90 -13.17 3.94 -12.89
C ASN A 90 -14.52 3.99 -13.63
N PHE A 91 -15.60 4.29 -12.92
CA PHE A 91 -16.93 4.49 -13.48
C PHE A 91 -16.97 5.69 -14.43
N LEU A 92 -16.48 6.85 -13.98
CA LEU A 92 -16.37 8.05 -14.81
C LEU A 92 -15.57 7.76 -16.10
N MET A 93 -14.41 7.13 -15.96
CA MET A 93 -13.54 6.78 -17.07
C MET A 93 -14.21 5.81 -18.05
N THR A 94 -14.90 4.80 -17.51
CA THR A 94 -15.63 3.80 -18.30
C THR A 94 -16.78 4.43 -19.07
N VAL A 95 -17.63 5.22 -18.42
CA VAL A 95 -18.79 5.88 -19.07
C VAL A 95 -18.33 6.87 -20.14
N ALA A 96 -17.31 7.68 -19.84
CA ALA A 96 -16.82 8.68 -20.77
C ALA A 96 -16.21 8.06 -22.03
N THR A 97 -15.39 7.02 -21.85
CA THR A 97 -14.69 6.37 -22.98
C THR A 97 -15.59 5.43 -23.77
N LEU A 98 -16.51 4.69 -23.13
CA LEU A 98 -17.55 3.96 -23.84
C LEU A 98 -18.50 4.90 -24.58
N GLY A 99 -18.83 6.05 -23.98
CA GLY A 99 -19.62 7.09 -24.64
C GLY A 99 -18.94 7.63 -25.90
N ALA A 100 -17.63 7.89 -25.85
CA ALA A 100 -16.86 8.28 -27.03
C ALA A 100 -16.92 7.21 -28.15
N PHE A 101 -16.83 5.93 -27.78
CA PHE A 101 -17.01 4.81 -28.71
C PHE A 101 -18.42 4.78 -29.34
N PHE A 102 -19.46 5.14 -28.59
CA PHE A 102 -20.83 5.20 -29.13
C PHE A 102 -21.06 6.36 -30.10
N VAL A 103 -20.35 7.48 -29.93
CA VAL A 103 -20.43 8.65 -30.82
C VAL A 103 -19.51 8.50 -32.04
N GLY A 104 -18.61 7.51 -32.04
CA GLY A 104 -17.69 7.21 -33.15
C GLY A 104 -16.28 7.79 -32.98
N ASP A 105 -16.01 8.49 -31.87
CA ASP A 105 -14.70 9.05 -31.51
C ASP A 105 -13.84 8.00 -30.79
N PHE A 106 -13.51 6.94 -31.52
CA PHE A 106 -12.74 5.80 -31.02
C PHE A 106 -11.32 6.19 -30.58
N LYS A 107 -10.71 7.13 -31.32
CA LYS A 107 -9.33 7.58 -31.09
C LYS A 107 -9.21 8.25 -29.72
N GLU A 108 -10.14 9.13 -29.40
CA GLU A 108 -10.21 9.89 -28.16
C GLU A 108 -10.47 8.95 -26.98
N GLY A 109 -11.42 8.01 -27.13
CA GLY A 109 -11.72 7.02 -26.09
C GLY A 109 -10.51 6.15 -25.71
N VAL A 110 -9.74 5.69 -26.69
CA VAL A 110 -8.51 4.91 -26.44
C VAL A 110 -7.39 5.79 -25.89
N ALA A 111 -7.22 7.01 -26.41
CA ALA A 111 -6.20 7.95 -25.94
C ALA A 111 -6.34 8.25 -24.45
N VAL A 112 -7.57 8.54 -24.01
CA VAL A 112 -7.87 8.85 -22.61
C VAL A 112 -7.53 7.68 -21.70
N MET A 113 -7.93 6.45 -22.07
CA MET A 113 -7.55 5.24 -21.32
C MET A 113 -6.04 5.03 -21.28
N LEU A 114 -5.33 5.25 -22.40
CA LEU A 114 -3.89 5.09 -22.47
C LEU A 114 -3.15 6.06 -21.55
N PHE A 115 -3.53 7.34 -21.55
CA PHE A 115 -2.91 8.34 -20.68
C PHE A 115 -3.17 8.06 -19.20
N TYR A 116 -4.38 7.62 -18.86
CA TYR A 116 -4.71 7.22 -17.50
C TYR A 116 -3.80 6.08 -17.01
N GLU A 117 -3.74 4.99 -17.76
CA GLU A 117 -2.94 3.81 -17.40
C GLU A 117 -1.43 4.12 -17.33
N ILE A 118 -0.91 4.97 -18.23
CA ILE A 118 0.48 5.45 -18.13
C ILE A 118 0.70 6.21 -16.81
N GLY A 119 -0.25 7.06 -16.41
CA GLY A 119 -0.23 7.76 -15.13
C GLY A 119 -0.19 6.80 -13.94
N GLU A 120 -1.04 5.77 -13.94
CA GLU A 120 -1.08 4.73 -12.91
C GLU A 120 0.22 3.92 -12.82
N VAL A 121 0.85 3.63 -13.96
CA VAL A 121 2.17 2.99 -13.99
C VAL A 121 3.23 3.87 -13.32
N PHE A 122 3.26 5.18 -13.61
CA PHE A 122 4.20 6.10 -12.96
C PHE A 122 3.94 6.24 -11.46
N GLN A 123 2.68 6.33 -11.05
CA GLN A 123 2.27 6.32 -9.64
C GLN A 123 2.78 5.06 -8.94
N SER A 124 2.45 3.89 -9.48
CA SER A 124 2.85 2.59 -8.94
C SER A 124 4.36 2.45 -8.83
N TYR A 125 5.12 2.89 -9.86
CA TYR A 125 6.58 2.91 -9.81
C TYR A 125 7.13 3.76 -8.67
N ALA A 126 6.59 4.97 -8.48
CA ALA A 126 7.03 5.90 -7.45
C ALA A 126 6.75 5.37 -6.03
N VAL A 127 5.56 4.79 -5.82
CA VAL A 127 5.15 4.16 -4.56
C VAL A 127 6.06 2.97 -4.24
N ASN A 128 6.25 2.06 -5.21
CA ASN A 128 6.96 0.81 -4.98
C ASN A 128 8.46 1.02 -4.74
N ARG A 129 9.05 2.03 -5.39
CA ARG A 129 10.44 2.44 -5.14
C ARG A 129 10.63 2.92 -3.70
N SER A 130 9.67 3.68 -3.18
CA SER A 130 9.70 4.18 -1.80
C SER A 130 9.57 3.04 -0.79
N ARG A 131 8.69 2.06 -1.05
CA ARG A 131 8.58 0.83 -0.23
C ARG A 131 9.89 0.02 -0.19
N LYS A 132 10.54 -0.19 -1.35
CA LYS A 132 11.81 -0.92 -1.42
C LYS A 132 12.91 -0.31 -0.56
N SER A 133 13.01 1.02 -0.52
CA SER A 133 13.98 1.72 0.33
C SER A 133 13.74 1.52 1.84
N ILE A 134 12.47 1.37 2.25
CA ILE A 134 12.12 1.02 3.63
C ILE A 134 12.53 -0.43 3.91
N THR A 135 12.18 -1.38 3.05
CA THR A 135 12.46 -2.82 3.24
C THR A 135 13.96 -3.13 3.26
N SER A 136 14.79 -2.42 2.47
CA SER A 136 16.24 -2.64 2.46
C SER A 136 16.92 -2.32 3.80
N LEU A 137 16.30 -1.48 4.63
CA LEU A 137 16.79 -1.15 5.97
C LEU A 137 16.28 -2.12 7.05
N MET A 138 15.34 -3.01 6.72
CA MET A 138 14.73 -3.98 7.65
C MET A 138 15.40 -5.37 7.62
N ASN A 139 16.62 -5.51 7.10
CA ASN A 139 17.38 -6.78 7.05
C ASN A 139 17.93 -7.19 8.44
N ILE A 140 17.04 -7.28 9.43
CA ILE A 140 17.31 -7.67 10.82
C ILE A 140 16.98 -9.16 11.03
N ARG A 141 16.38 -9.84 10.04
CA ARG A 141 15.96 -11.24 10.16
C ARG A 141 17.13 -12.19 9.89
N ALA A 142 17.26 -13.24 10.69
CA ALA A 142 18.15 -14.36 10.40
C ALA A 142 17.58 -15.24 9.28
N GLU A 143 18.41 -15.65 8.32
CA GLU A 143 17.98 -16.48 7.19
C GLU A 143 17.79 -17.96 7.56
N TYR A 144 18.41 -18.41 8.66
CA TYR A 144 18.40 -19.79 9.11
C TYR A 144 18.47 -19.88 10.64
N ALA A 145 18.13 -21.05 11.18
CA ALA A 145 18.36 -21.44 12.56
C ALA A 145 19.10 -22.79 12.58
N ASN A 146 20.05 -22.97 13.50
CA ASN A 146 20.69 -24.26 13.72
C ASN A 146 19.95 -24.95 14.87
N ILE A 147 19.10 -25.94 14.58
CA ILE A 147 18.39 -26.71 15.60
C ILE A 147 19.25 -27.90 16.05
N LEU A 148 19.22 -28.23 17.34
CA LEU A 148 19.91 -29.37 17.92
C LEU A 148 18.92 -30.54 18.07
N VAL A 149 19.06 -31.56 17.22
CA VAL A 149 18.25 -32.79 17.25
C VAL A 149 19.18 -33.99 17.46
N ASP A 150 18.93 -34.79 18.49
CA ASP A 150 19.75 -35.98 18.84
C ASP A 150 21.26 -35.70 18.92
N GLY A 151 21.63 -34.51 19.38
CA GLY A 151 23.02 -34.06 19.51
C GLY A 151 23.70 -33.63 18.21
N LYS A 152 22.97 -33.56 17.09
CA LYS A 152 23.44 -33.02 15.82
C LYS A 152 22.78 -31.69 15.50
N GLU A 153 23.56 -30.78 14.94
CA GLU A 153 23.07 -29.50 14.45
C GLU A 153 22.51 -29.66 13.03
N GLU A 154 21.25 -29.29 12.82
CA GLU A 154 20.64 -29.21 11.50
C GLU A 154 20.26 -27.76 11.17
N LYS A 155 20.57 -27.34 9.94
CA LYS A 155 20.27 -25.99 9.47
C LYS A 155 18.87 -25.96 8.86
N VAL A 156 17.95 -25.28 9.52
CA VAL A 156 16.54 -25.18 9.13
C VAL A 156 16.10 -23.73 8.96
N LYS A 157 14.92 -23.53 8.37
CA LYS A 157 14.32 -22.19 8.32
C LYS A 157 13.81 -21.82 9.72
N PRO A 158 13.90 -20.55 10.16
CA PRO A 158 13.37 -20.15 11.47
C PRO A 158 11.86 -20.40 11.64
N GLU A 159 11.12 -20.50 10.53
CA GLU A 159 9.67 -20.76 10.51
C GLU A 159 9.30 -22.20 10.90
N THR A 160 10.23 -23.15 10.79
CA THR A 160 9.97 -24.58 11.05
C THR A 160 10.40 -25.02 12.44
N VAL A 161 10.98 -24.12 13.24
CA VAL A 161 11.40 -24.37 14.61
C VAL A 161 10.21 -24.13 15.54
N ASN A 162 9.98 -25.06 16.46
CA ASN A 162 8.87 -25.02 17.42
C ASN A 162 9.33 -24.43 18.75
N ILE A 163 8.36 -24.06 19.58
CA ILE A 163 8.60 -23.74 20.99
C ILE A 163 9.23 -24.96 21.67
N ASP A 164 10.11 -24.70 22.62
CA ASP A 164 10.90 -25.68 23.36
C ASP A 164 12.05 -26.36 22.61
N ASP A 165 12.17 -26.17 21.28
CA ASP A 165 13.34 -26.63 20.52
C ASP A 165 14.61 -25.92 21.00
N ILE A 166 15.74 -26.63 20.92
CA ILE A 166 17.05 -26.08 21.28
C ILE A 166 17.76 -25.63 20.01
N ILE A 167 18.08 -24.34 19.94
CA ILE A 167 18.87 -23.77 18.84
C ILE A 167 20.28 -23.44 19.30
N VAL A 168 21.25 -23.63 18.41
CA VAL A 168 22.65 -23.29 18.62
C VAL A 168 22.98 -22.01 17.86
N ILE A 169 23.52 -21.03 18.57
CA ILE A 169 23.87 -19.72 18.04
C ILE A 169 25.37 -19.53 18.17
N LYS A 170 26.07 -19.44 17.03
CA LYS A 170 27.52 -19.31 16.99
C LYS A 170 27.96 -17.84 17.02
N PRO A 171 29.21 -17.56 17.39
CA PRO A 171 29.80 -16.23 17.27
C PRO A 171 29.61 -15.64 15.87
N GLY A 172 29.16 -14.39 15.78
CA GLY A 172 28.83 -13.69 14.54
C GLY A 172 27.46 -14.01 13.95
N GLU A 173 26.75 -15.03 14.46
CA GLU A 173 25.40 -15.34 14.00
C GLU A 173 24.36 -14.45 14.67
N ARG A 174 23.28 -14.21 13.93
CA ARG A 174 22.13 -13.48 14.43
C ARG A 174 21.16 -14.44 15.10
N VAL A 175 20.62 -14.06 16.24
CA VAL A 175 19.62 -14.84 16.98
C VAL A 175 18.35 -14.95 16.14
N PRO A 176 17.93 -16.17 15.75
CA PRO A 176 16.80 -16.34 14.82
C PRO A 176 15.43 -16.23 15.50
N LEU A 177 15.32 -16.62 16.78
CA LEU A 177 14.08 -16.69 17.54
C LEU A 177 14.29 -16.26 19.00
N ASP A 178 13.23 -15.75 19.63
CA ASP A 178 13.24 -15.41 21.05
C ASP A 178 13.35 -16.68 21.90
N GLY A 179 14.12 -16.65 22.98
CA GLY A 179 14.34 -17.82 23.82
C GLY A 179 15.06 -17.52 25.13
N VAL A 180 15.38 -18.58 25.86
CA VAL A 180 16.12 -18.54 27.13
C VAL A 180 17.44 -19.30 26.96
N VAL A 181 18.54 -18.73 27.43
CA VAL A 181 19.86 -19.38 27.37
C VAL A 181 19.87 -20.60 28.30
N LEU A 182 20.13 -21.78 27.75
CA LEU A 182 20.30 -23.03 28.51
C LEU A 182 21.76 -23.31 28.85
N ASP A 183 22.68 -22.93 27.96
CA ASP A 183 24.10 -23.27 28.06
C ASP A 183 24.94 -22.23 27.34
N GLY A 184 26.10 -21.93 27.92
CA GLY A 184 27.05 -20.91 27.43
C GLY A 184 26.84 -19.51 28.03
N THR A 185 27.87 -18.68 27.83
CA THR A 185 27.90 -17.26 28.21
C THR A 185 28.48 -16.49 27.03
N SER A 186 27.87 -15.37 26.66
CA SER A 186 28.36 -14.55 25.55
C SER A 186 27.93 -13.09 25.69
N PHE A 187 28.59 -12.22 24.94
CA PHE A 187 28.11 -10.88 24.70
C PHE A 187 27.22 -10.87 23.46
N VAL A 188 26.11 -10.13 23.55
CA VAL A 188 25.18 -9.92 22.43
C VAL A 188 25.08 -8.44 22.11
N ASP A 189 25.21 -8.12 20.83
CA ASP A 189 24.90 -6.80 20.31
C ASP A 189 23.38 -6.65 20.21
N THR A 190 22.86 -5.68 20.95
CA THR A 190 21.43 -5.36 21.03
C THR A 190 21.06 -4.12 20.21
N SER A 191 22.02 -3.49 19.53
CA SER A 191 21.88 -2.21 18.84
C SER A 191 20.73 -2.19 17.82
N ALA A 192 20.47 -3.31 17.16
CA ALA A 192 19.40 -3.43 16.17
C ALA A 192 17.98 -3.31 16.78
N LEU A 193 17.82 -3.57 18.08
CA LEU A 193 16.52 -3.56 18.77
C LEU A 193 16.41 -2.44 19.81
N THR A 194 17.45 -2.22 20.59
CA THR A 194 17.45 -1.26 21.71
C THR A 194 18.11 0.06 21.33
N GLY A 195 18.93 0.08 20.27
CA GLY A 195 19.79 1.22 19.92
C GLY A 195 21.01 1.39 20.84
N GLU A 196 21.16 0.55 21.86
CA GLU A 196 22.31 0.60 22.76
C GLU A 196 23.54 -0.02 22.09
N SER A 197 24.64 0.71 22.05
CA SER A 197 25.88 0.27 21.38
C SER A 197 26.78 -0.60 22.25
N VAL A 198 26.49 -0.72 23.55
CA VAL A 198 27.27 -1.55 24.47
C VAL A 198 26.72 -2.97 24.40
N PRO A 199 27.55 -3.98 24.05
CA PRO A 199 27.12 -5.37 24.08
C PRO A 199 26.66 -5.76 25.48
N ARG A 200 25.50 -6.41 25.57
CA ARG A 200 24.97 -6.94 26.82
C ARG A 200 25.54 -8.35 27.04
N GLU A 201 26.03 -8.63 28.24
CA GLU A 201 26.36 -10.01 28.62
C GLU A 201 25.05 -10.79 28.85
N VAL A 202 24.99 -12.01 28.30
CA VAL A 202 23.89 -12.94 28.53
C VAL A 202 24.45 -14.26 29.06
N SER A 203 23.80 -14.76 30.10
CA SER A 203 24.16 -15.99 30.81
C SER A 203 22.99 -16.95 30.92
N VAL A 204 23.27 -18.17 31.41
CA VAL A 204 22.25 -19.22 31.56
C VAL A 204 21.07 -18.74 32.40
N GLY A 205 19.86 -18.94 31.89
CA GLY A 205 18.61 -18.51 32.51
C GLY A 205 18.14 -17.11 32.07
N GLU A 206 18.93 -16.36 31.30
CA GLU A 206 18.51 -15.07 30.76
C GLU A 206 17.78 -15.18 29.42
N ASP A 207 16.88 -14.22 29.18
CA ASP A 207 16.18 -14.06 27.91
C ASP A 207 17.09 -13.49 26.83
N ILE A 208 16.97 -14.04 25.62
CA ILE A 208 17.60 -13.57 24.41
C ILE A 208 16.55 -13.37 23.31
N LEU A 209 16.62 -12.24 22.61
CA LEU A 209 15.62 -11.85 21.62
C LEU A 209 16.13 -12.10 20.20
N ALA A 210 15.21 -12.45 19.30
CA ALA A 210 15.49 -12.52 17.88
C ALA A 210 16.08 -11.20 17.39
N GLY A 211 17.05 -11.23 16.48
CA GLY A 211 17.66 -10.04 15.89
C GLY A 211 18.93 -9.55 16.59
N PHE A 212 19.21 -9.96 17.83
CA PHE A 212 20.51 -9.76 18.48
C PHE A 212 21.62 -10.45 17.70
N ILE A 213 22.85 -9.93 17.77
CA ILE A 213 24.02 -10.55 17.14
C ILE A 213 24.92 -11.11 18.24
N ASN A 214 25.16 -12.41 18.20
CA ASN A 214 26.06 -13.06 19.14
C ASN A 214 27.51 -12.72 18.76
N THR A 215 28.37 -12.39 19.74
CA THR A 215 29.75 -11.95 19.44
C THR A 215 30.83 -12.99 19.72
N ASN A 216 30.87 -13.60 20.91
CA ASN A 216 32.08 -14.29 21.37
C ASN A 216 31.90 -15.79 21.73
N GLY A 217 30.82 -16.17 22.41
CA GLY A 217 30.57 -17.54 22.88
C GLY A 217 29.54 -18.29 22.03
N VAL A 218 29.50 -19.61 22.11
CA VAL A 218 28.39 -20.41 21.55
C VAL A 218 27.28 -20.46 22.61
N LEU A 219 26.05 -20.14 22.19
CA LEU A 219 24.87 -20.20 23.06
C LEU A 219 23.96 -21.34 22.60
N LYS A 220 23.49 -22.16 23.55
CA LYS A 220 22.32 -23.03 23.33
C LYS A 220 21.12 -22.35 23.95
N VAL A 221 20.09 -22.12 23.14
CA VAL A 221 18.93 -21.35 23.52
C VAL A 221 17.70 -22.21 23.33
N LYS A 222 16.85 -22.27 24.37
CA LYS A 222 15.53 -22.88 24.28
C LYS A 222 14.55 -21.87 23.70
N VAL A 223 13.91 -22.21 22.59
CA VAL A 223 12.95 -21.32 21.94
C VAL A 223 11.74 -21.11 22.83
N SER A 224 11.39 -19.85 23.06
CA SER A 224 10.26 -19.45 23.92
C SER A 224 9.02 -19.03 23.12
N LYS A 225 9.21 -18.57 21.87
CA LYS A 225 8.14 -18.11 20.99
C LYS A 225 8.30 -18.64 19.58
N ASN A 226 7.17 -18.89 18.94
CA ASN A 226 7.14 -19.23 17.52
C ASN A 226 7.59 -18.04 16.65
N PHE A 227 8.00 -18.33 15.42
CA PHE A 227 8.52 -17.32 14.49
C PHE A 227 7.62 -16.08 14.33
N LYS A 228 6.30 -16.27 14.20
CA LYS A 228 5.33 -15.17 14.06
C LYS A 228 5.26 -14.25 15.28
N GLU A 229 5.54 -14.78 16.47
CA GLU A 229 5.43 -14.06 17.74
C GLU A 229 6.79 -13.54 18.24
N SER A 230 7.88 -13.86 17.53
CA SER A 230 9.20 -13.34 17.84
C SER A 230 9.23 -11.80 17.81
N THR A 231 10.14 -11.22 18.60
CA THR A 231 10.21 -9.77 18.74
C THR A 231 10.46 -9.07 17.41
N VAL A 232 11.32 -9.64 16.55
CA VAL A 232 11.56 -9.11 15.20
C VAL A 232 10.32 -9.23 14.32
N SER A 233 9.62 -10.37 14.32
CA SER A 233 8.39 -10.52 13.53
C SER A 233 7.30 -9.56 13.98
N ARG A 234 7.13 -9.34 15.29
CA ARG A 234 6.21 -8.34 15.82
C ARG A 234 6.60 -6.91 15.42
N ILE A 235 7.89 -6.57 15.45
CA ILE A 235 8.37 -5.26 14.99
C ILE A 235 8.10 -5.10 13.50
N LEU A 236 8.39 -6.12 12.68
CA LEU A 236 8.11 -6.10 11.25
C LEU A 236 6.61 -5.95 10.98
N GLU A 237 5.77 -6.71 11.68
CA GLU A 237 4.31 -6.60 11.59
C GLU A 237 3.83 -5.21 12.02
N LEU A 238 4.37 -4.64 13.10
CA LEU A 238 4.04 -3.28 13.52
C LEU A 238 4.48 -2.23 12.50
N VAL A 239 5.64 -2.41 11.85
CA VAL A 239 6.13 -1.51 10.80
C VAL A 239 5.29 -1.64 9.53
N GLU A 240 4.92 -2.86 9.13
CA GLU A 240 4.07 -3.13 7.97
C GLU A 240 2.65 -2.62 8.20
N ASN A 241 2.08 -2.85 9.39
CA ASN A 241 0.77 -2.32 9.79
C ASN A 241 0.77 -0.80 9.99
N ALA A 242 1.90 -0.21 10.42
CA ALA A 242 2.04 1.25 10.48
C ALA A 242 2.06 1.89 9.08
N SER A 243 2.62 1.19 8.08
CA SER A 243 2.61 1.59 6.67
C SER A 243 1.21 1.54 6.06
N ASN A 244 0.33 0.64 6.53
CA ASN A 244 -1.04 0.47 6.03
C ASN A 244 -2.08 1.46 6.60
N LYS A 245 -1.67 2.41 7.46
CA LYS A 245 -2.59 3.46 7.94
C LYS A 245 -2.59 4.66 7.00
N LYS A 246 -3.65 4.76 6.18
CA LYS A 246 -3.89 5.88 5.27
C LYS A 246 -3.80 7.23 5.97
N ALA A 247 -3.11 8.17 5.34
CA ALA A 247 -2.94 9.52 5.86
C ALA A 247 -4.29 10.26 5.92
N PRO A 248 -4.53 11.17 6.89
CA PRO A 248 -5.74 12.00 6.90
C PRO A 248 -5.99 12.71 5.55
N THR A 249 -4.96 13.23 4.90
CA THR A 249 -5.06 13.84 3.57
C THR A 249 -5.42 12.83 2.47
N GLU A 250 -5.06 11.55 2.62
CA GLU A 250 -5.48 10.48 1.70
C GLU A 250 -6.99 10.18 1.84
N LYS A 251 -7.52 10.21 3.07
CA LYS A 251 -8.97 10.08 3.32
C LYS A 251 -9.77 11.26 2.77
N PHE A 252 -9.17 12.45 2.66
CA PHE A 252 -9.80 13.61 2.03
C PHE A 252 -10.13 13.35 0.55
N ILE A 253 -9.25 12.70 -0.20
CA ILE A 253 -9.51 12.36 -1.61
C ILE A 253 -10.76 11.48 -1.73
N THR A 254 -10.88 10.44 -0.92
CA THR A 254 -12.04 9.54 -0.95
C THR A 254 -13.35 10.30 -0.67
N LYS A 255 -13.31 11.26 0.27
CA LYS A 255 -14.46 12.11 0.58
C LYS A 255 -14.77 13.10 -0.55
N PHE A 256 -13.73 13.69 -1.15
CA PHE A 256 -13.85 14.59 -2.29
C PHE A 256 -14.50 13.87 -3.48
N ALA A 257 -13.99 12.69 -3.88
CA ALA A 257 -14.52 11.90 -4.98
C ALA A 257 -16.00 11.56 -4.78
N ARG A 258 -16.40 11.18 -3.55
CA ARG A 258 -17.80 10.87 -3.22
C ARG A 258 -18.77 12.04 -3.44
N VAL A 259 -18.31 13.29 -3.35
CA VAL A 259 -19.14 14.48 -3.57
C VAL A 259 -18.97 15.01 -5.00
N TYR A 260 -17.74 15.04 -5.50
CA TYR A 260 -17.40 15.57 -6.81
C TYR A 260 -17.96 14.72 -7.95
N THR A 261 -17.83 13.39 -7.89
CA THR A 261 -18.26 12.50 -8.96
C THR A 261 -19.77 12.60 -9.25
N PRO A 262 -20.68 12.54 -8.25
CA PRO A 262 -22.10 12.73 -8.51
C PRO A 262 -22.41 14.10 -9.13
N ILE A 263 -21.81 15.18 -8.62
CA ILE A 263 -22.04 16.54 -9.14
C ILE A 263 -21.65 16.62 -10.62
N VAL A 264 -20.49 16.08 -10.99
CA VAL A 264 -20.02 16.06 -12.37
C VAL A 264 -20.93 15.21 -13.27
N VAL A 265 -21.32 14.01 -12.82
CA VAL A 265 -22.21 13.13 -13.59
C VAL A 265 -23.58 13.77 -13.82
N PHE A 266 -24.19 14.36 -12.79
CA PHE A 266 -25.47 15.06 -12.92
C PHE A 266 -25.35 16.32 -13.78
N SER A 267 -24.22 17.04 -13.69
CA SER A 267 -23.96 18.21 -14.56
C SER A 267 -23.79 17.81 -16.01
N ALA A 268 -23.11 16.70 -16.29
CA ALA A 268 -22.97 16.14 -17.64
C ALA A 268 -24.32 15.70 -18.20
N LEU A 269 -25.14 15.03 -17.39
CA LEU A 269 -26.50 14.63 -17.78
C LEU A 269 -27.37 15.86 -18.09
N ALA A 270 -27.29 16.89 -17.25
CA ALA A 270 -27.96 18.16 -17.49
C ALA A 270 -27.47 18.82 -18.79
N LEU A 271 -26.16 18.81 -19.05
CA LEU A 271 -25.57 19.34 -20.29
C LEU A 271 -26.02 18.56 -21.54
N ALA A 272 -26.20 17.25 -21.43
CA ALA A 272 -26.66 16.40 -22.52
C ALA A 272 -28.15 16.62 -22.85
N ILE A 273 -28.98 16.94 -21.85
CA ILE A 273 -30.45 16.96 -21.98
C ILE A 273 -31.02 18.37 -22.11
N ILE A 274 -30.56 19.36 -21.32
CA ILE A 274 -31.21 20.67 -21.23
C ILE A 274 -31.04 21.49 -22.53
N PRO A 275 -29.83 21.66 -23.10
CA PRO A 275 -29.66 22.52 -24.27
C PRO A 275 -30.42 22.05 -25.52
N PRO A 276 -30.46 20.74 -25.87
CA PRO A 276 -31.31 20.25 -26.97
C PRO A 276 -32.82 20.48 -26.77
N LEU A 277 -33.30 20.62 -25.53
CA LEU A 277 -34.72 20.87 -25.25
C LEU A 277 -35.10 22.36 -25.28
N VAL A 278 -34.15 23.26 -25.01
CA VAL A 278 -34.42 24.70 -24.87
C VAL A 278 -33.97 25.50 -26.10
N ILE A 279 -32.91 25.08 -26.78
CA ILE A 279 -32.33 25.78 -27.92
C ILE A 279 -32.90 25.18 -29.22
N LYS A 280 -33.57 26.00 -30.03
CA LYS A 280 -34.01 25.58 -31.38
C LYS A 280 -32.77 25.34 -32.26
N ASP A 281 -32.78 24.25 -33.03
CA ASP A 281 -31.68 23.75 -33.89
C ASP A 281 -30.48 23.12 -33.17
N ALA A 282 -30.57 22.83 -31.87
CA ALA A 282 -29.55 22.07 -31.16
C ALA A 282 -29.68 20.55 -31.42
N SER A 283 -28.67 19.95 -32.05
CA SER A 283 -28.59 18.49 -32.24
C SER A 283 -28.30 17.79 -30.92
N PHE A 284 -29.08 16.74 -30.60
CA PHE A 284 -28.81 15.87 -29.44
C PHE A 284 -27.42 15.23 -29.52
N SER A 285 -26.96 14.88 -30.72
CA SER A 285 -25.65 14.26 -30.92
C SER A 285 -24.51 15.18 -30.46
N ASP A 286 -24.58 16.47 -30.81
CA ASP A 286 -23.55 17.45 -30.46
C ASP A 286 -23.48 17.71 -28.95
N TRP A 287 -24.63 17.76 -28.27
CA TRP A 287 -24.66 18.02 -26.83
C TRP A 287 -24.32 16.79 -26.00
N ILE A 288 -24.67 15.59 -26.46
CA ILE A 288 -24.16 14.33 -25.89
C ILE A 288 -22.64 14.29 -26.04
N TYR A 289 -22.11 14.62 -27.22
CA TYR A 289 -20.66 14.69 -27.45
C TYR A 289 -19.97 15.67 -26.49
N ARG A 290 -20.52 16.88 -26.33
CA ARG A 290 -20.01 17.88 -25.37
C ARG A 290 -20.08 17.40 -23.92
N ALA A 291 -21.14 16.68 -23.54
CA ALA A 291 -21.27 16.12 -22.19
C ALA A 291 -20.22 15.04 -21.92
N LEU A 292 -19.92 14.21 -22.92
CA LEU A 292 -18.85 13.21 -22.83
C LEU A 292 -17.47 13.87 -22.71
N ILE A 293 -17.18 14.90 -23.50
CA ILE A 293 -15.95 15.69 -23.35
C ILE A 293 -15.87 16.30 -21.95
N PHE A 294 -16.97 16.86 -21.45
CA PHE A 294 -17.03 17.42 -20.11
C PHE A 294 -16.72 16.37 -19.02
N LEU A 295 -17.25 15.15 -19.14
CA LEU A 295 -16.93 14.05 -18.22
C LEU A 295 -15.43 13.69 -18.25
N VAL A 296 -14.83 13.59 -19.45
CA VAL A 296 -13.39 13.30 -19.60
C VAL A 296 -12.54 14.38 -18.94
N VAL A 297 -12.81 15.66 -19.26
CA VAL A 297 -12.04 16.80 -18.76
C VAL A 297 -12.21 16.97 -17.25
N SER A 298 -13.35 16.55 -16.71
CA SER A 298 -13.63 16.62 -15.29
C SER A 298 -12.91 15.53 -14.46
N CYS A 299 -12.14 14.60 -15.06
CA CYS A 299 -11.39 13.66 -14.21
C CYS A 299 -10.42 14.43 -13.30
N PRO A 300 -10.54 14.33 -11.96
CA PRO A 300 -9.61 14.96 -11.03
C PRO A 300 -8.33 14.12 -10.86
N CYS A 301 -7.91 13.42 -11.92
CA CYS A 301 -6.82 12.45 -11.96
C CYS A 301 -5.53 13.03 -11.33
N ALA A 302 -5.16 14.27 -11.68
CA ALA A 302 -3.97 14.93 -11.13
C ALA A 302 -4.06 15.19 -9.61
N LEU A 303 -5.25 15.56 -9.11
CA LEU A 303 -5.48 15.82 -7.70
C LEU A 303 -5.34 14.52 -6.88
N VAL A 304 -5.97 13.45 -7.36
CA VAL A 304 -5.96 12.12 -6.70
C VAL A 304 -4.52 11.59 -6.57
N VAL A 305 -3.73 11.69 -7.63
CA VAL A 305 -2.34 11.18 -7.66
C VAL A 305 -1.38 12.07 -6.87
N SER A 306 -1.64 13.39 -6.79
CA SER A 306 -0.68 14.35 -6.21
C SER A 306 -0.33 14.07 -4.74
N ILE A 307 -1.30 13.61 -3.94
CA ILE A 307 -1.15 13.36 -2.51
C ILE A 307 -0.29 12.11 -2.23
N PRO A 308 -0.64 10.90 -2.71
CA PRO A 308 0.18 9.72 -2.46
C PRO A 308 1.57 9.90 -3.06
N LEU A 309 1.69 10.48 -4.26
CA LEU A 309 2.99 10.74 -4.87
C LEU A 309 3.84 11.69 -4.03
N GLY A 310 3.26 12.78 -3.50
CA GLY A 310 3.95 13.72 -2.62
C GLY A 310 4.42 13.06 -1.31
N LEU A 311 3.57 12.25 -0.68
CA LEU A 311 3.91 11.51 0.53
C LEU A 311 5.04 10.51 0.28
N PHE A 312 4.95 9.69 -0.78
CA PHE A 312 5.99 8.73 -1.11
C PHE A 312 7.30 9.40 -1.52
N ALA A 313 7.24 10.51 -2.26
CA ALA A 313 8.43 11.30 -2.57
C ALA A 313 9.09 11.86 -1.30
N GLY A 314 8.28 12.33 -0.34
CA GLY A 314 8.76 12.80 0.97
C GLY A 314 9.41 11.69 1.80
N ILE A 315 8.73 10.55 1.94
CA ILE A 315 9.26 9.37 2.66
C ILE A 315 10.53 8.85 2.00
N GLY A 316 10.55 8.71 0.67
CA GLY A 316 11.72 8.27 -0.08
C GLY A 316 12.88 9.25 0.02
N GLY A 317 12.60 10.56 0.02
CA GLY A 317 13.59 11.61 0.24
C GLY A 317 14.20 11.58 1.65
N ALA A 318 13.37 11.39 2.68
CA ALA A 318 13.79 11.25 4.07
C ALA A 318 14.67 10.00 4.26
N SER A 319 14.25 8.87 3.69
CA SER A 319 14.98 7.59 3.78
C SER A 319 16.39 7.68 3.19
N LYS A 320 16.57 8.39 2.07
CA LYS A 320 17.91 8.63 1.49
C LYS A 320 18.85 9.42 2.40
N LYS A 321 18.31 10.15 3.38
CA LYS A 321 19.07 10.88 4.40
C LYS A 321 19.15 10.13 5.74
N GLY A 322 18.77 8.85 5.77
CA GLY A 322 18.77 8.03 6.99
C GLY A 322 17.60 8.30 7.94
N ILE A 323 16.58 9.08 7.51
CA ILE A 323 15.39 9.36 8.32
C ILE A 323 14.29 8.37 7.92
N LEU A 324 13.97 7.44 8.80
CA LEU A 324 12.96 6.41 8.55
C LEU A 324 11.57 6.89 8.98
N VAL A 325 10.70 7.16 8.00
CA VAL A 325 9.30 7.52 8.24
C VAL A 325 8.41 6.31 7.98
N LYS A 326 7.67 5.86 9.01
CA LYS A 326 6.92 4.59 9.02
C LYS A 326 5.65 4.59 8.15
N GLY A 327 5.21 5.73 7.63
CA GLY A 327 3.98 5.88 6.85
C GLY A 327 3.60 7.33 6.57
N GLY A 328 2.67 7.54 5.63
CA GLY A 328 2.23 8.88 5.21
C GLY A 328 1.54 9.68 6.31
N ASN A 329 0.77 9.00 7.17
CA ASN A 329 0.15 9.60 8.36
C ASN A 329 1.18 10.19 9.35
N TYR A 330 2.34 9.55 9.52
CA TYR A 330 3.41 10.08 10.37
C TYR A 330 4.12 11.27 9.74
N LEU A 331 4.32 11.23 8.41
CA LEU A 331 4.89 12.36 7.68
C LEU A 331 3.97 13.59 7.77
N GLU A 332 2.66 13.36 7.65
CA GLU A 332 1.66 14.43 7.78
C GLU A 332 1.60 14.97 9.21
N ALA A 333 1.64 14.10 10.23
CA ALA A 333 1.64 14.51 11.63
C ALA A 333 2.85 15.40 12.01
N LEU A 334 4.01 15.22 11.35
CA LEU A 334 5.19 16.08 11.56
C LEU A 334 4.92 17.55 11.22
N LYS A 335 3.96 17.85 10.34
CA LYS A 335 3.57 19.23 10.00
C LYS A 335 3.05 19.98 11.23
N ASP A 336 2.34 19.29 12.10
CA ASP A 336 1.64 19.90 13.25
C ASP A 336 2.47 19.83 14.55
N VAL A 337 3.70 19.31 14.49
CA VAL A 337 4.62 19.24 15.63
C VAL A 337 5.15 20.64 15.95
N ASN A 338 4.84 21.12 17.16
CA ASN A 338 5.32 22.39 17.69
C ASN A 338 6.33 22.22 18.85
N THR A 339 6.37 21.04 19.46
CA THR A 339 7.18 20.74 20.63
C THR A 339 7.90 19.42 20.39
N VAL A 340 9.22 19.41 20.60
CA VAL A 340 10.05 18.21 20.51
C VAL A 340 10.66 17.95 21.88
N VAL A 341 10.32 16.81 22.47
CA VAL A 341 10.92 16.34 23.73
C VAL A 341 11.92 15.26 23.38
N PHE A 342 13.17 15.46 23.78
CA PHE A 342 14.25 14.52 23.54
C PHE A 342 14.48 13.65 24.76
N ASP A 343 14.62 12.34 24.55
CA ASP A 343 15.26 11.51 25.55
C ASP A 343 16.74 11.89 25.65
N LYS A 344 17.32 11.79 26.85
CA LYS A 344 18.71 12.19 27.06
C LYS A 344 19.66 11.12 26.54
N THR A 345 19.51 9.90 27.03
CA THR A 345 20.49 8.82 26.83
C THR A 345 20.29 8.19 25.45
N GLY A 346 21.35 8.07 24.65
CA GLY A 346 21.28 7.45 23.31
C GLY A 346 20.65 8.31 22.21
N THR A 347 19.96 9.40 22.56
CA THR A 347 19.48 10.41 21.59
C THR A 347 20.36 11.66 21.62
N LEU A 348 20.49 12.34 22.77
CA LEU A 348 21.37 13.51 22.90
C LEU A 348 22.82 13.12 23.24
N THR A 349 23.00 11.99 23.94
CA THR A 349 24.32 11.46 24.25
C THR A 349 24.70 10.35 23.29
N LYS A 350 26.01 10.14 23.11
CA LYS A 350 26.54 9.01 22.30
C LYS A 350 26.25 7.63 22.90
N GLY A 351 25.63 7.55 24.09
CA GLY A 351 25.42 6.29 24.80
C GLY A 351 26.70 5.58 25.27
N VAL A 352 27.86 6.23 25.14
CA VAL A 352 29.16 5.67 25.55
C VAL A 352 29.61 6.36 26.84
N PHE A 353 29.87 5.56 27.87
CA PHE A 353 30.43 6.06 29.11
C PHE A 353 31.90 6.44 28.88
N LYS A 354 32.24 7.71 29.12
CA LYS A 354 33.62 8.19 29.09
C LYS A 354 33.97 8.69 30.49
N VAL A 355 35.03 8.14 31.08
CA VAL A 355 35.61 8.71 32.30
C VAL A 355 36.26 10.04 31.90
N THR A 356 35.80 11.12 32.53
CA THR A 356 36.19 12.51 32.24
C THR A 356 36.84 13.16 33.45
#